data_AF-A0A1I5QRT1-F1
#
_entry.id   AF-A0A1I5QRT1-F1
#
_cell.length_a   1.000
_cell.length_b   1.000
_cell.length_c   1.000
_cell.angle_alpha   90.00
_cell.angle_beta   90.00
_cell.angle_gamma   90.00
#
_symmetry.space_group_name_H-M   'P 1'
#
loop_
_entity.id
_entity.type
_entity.pdbx_description
1 polymer ?
#
loop_
_entity_poly.entity_id
_entity_poly.type
_entity_poly.pdbx_seq_one_letter_code
_entity_poly.pdbx_strand_id
1 'polypeptide(L)'
;MKTSIKSLALILVACVLSVVSVKAQSMEDQTSKSFSVGLYQTANTSKLNLLIEKTEKKSLEIILRNKKGEIVSQEYVDQKPNTYRVIFDLSALEDGQYVFEIKNKKEKIVKEFNLSTKKQEPVEFDRVISMN
;
A
#
# COMPACT_ATOMS: atom_id res chain seq x y z
N MET A 1 36.73 48.60 32.89
CA MET A 1 36.11 48.00 34.08
C MET A 1 34.85 48.80 34.36
N LYS A 2 33.64 48.26 34.19
CA LYS A 2 32.88 47.56 35.23
C LYS A 2 31.71 46.79 34.62
N THR A 3 31.47 45.63 35.19
CA THR A 3 30.56 44.53 34.82
C THR A 3 29.14 44.69 35.36
N SER A 4 28.17 43.98 34.76
CA SER A 4 27.08 43.17 35.41
C SER A 4 26.03 42.80 34.33
N ILE A 5 25.89 41.57 33.82
CA ILE A 5 25.44 40.27 34.38
C ILE A 5 23.90 40.10 34.40
N LYS A 6 23.45 39.29 33.43
CA LYS A 6 22.38 38.26 33.46
C LYS A 6 20.93 38.68 33.75
N SER A 7 20.09 38.54 32.72
CA SER A 7 18.77 37.94 32.92
C SER A 7 18.46 36.97 31.78
N LEU A 8 18.50 35.69 32.13
CA LEU A 8 18.16 34.53 31.31
C LEU A 8 16.67 34.28 31.50
N ALA A 9 15.84 34.69 30.55
CA ALA A 9 14.45 34.26 30.46
C ALA A 9 14.32 33.30 29.28
N LEU A 10 14.49 32.02 29.57
CA LEU A 10 14.22 30.90 28.68
C LEU A 10 12.70 30.77 28.51
N ILE A 11 12.14 31.44 27.50
CA ILE A 11 10.76 31.23 27.08
C ILE A 11 10.76 30.09 26.07
N LEU A 12 10.58 28.87 26.57
CA LEU A 12 10.30 27.68 25.78
C LEU A 12 8.83 27.76 25.30
N VAL A 13 8.58 28.51 24.23
CA VAL A 13 7.34 28.37 23.47
C VAL A 13 7.47 27.11 22.62
N ALA A 14 6.93 26.02 23.13
CA ALA A 14 6.67 24.82 22.35
C ALA A 14 5.55 25.13 21.33
N CYS A 15 5.91 25.76 20.21
CA CYS A 15 5.05 25.76 19.03
C CYS A 15 4.99 24.32 18.52
N VAL A 16 3.89 23.64 18.84
CA VAL A 16 3.53 22.35 18.29
C VAL A 16 3.31 22.55 16.79
N LEU A 17 4.35 22.27 15.99
CA LEU A 17 4.23 22.21 14.54
C LEU A 17 3.50 20.92 14.20
N SER A 18 2.20 21.04 13.99
CA SER A 18 1.37 20.01 13.38
C SER A 18 1.86 19.81 11.94
N VAL A 19 2.78 18.86 11.74
CA VAL A 19 3.16 18.41 10.40
C VAL A 19 2.00 17.63 9.79
N VAL A 20 1.17 18.32 9.01
CA VAL A 20 0.19 17.65 8.14
C VAL A 20 0.96 16.99 7.00
N SER A 21 1.12 15.67 7.05
CA SER A 21 1.68 14.91 5.94
C SER A 21 0.69 14.93 4.77
N VAL A 22 0.90 15.85 3.83
CA VAL A 22 0.24 15.81 2.52
C VAL A 22 0.77 14.57 1.80
N LYS A 23 -0.06 13.53 1.71
CA LYS A 23 0.24 12.36 0.87
C LYS A 23 0.15 12.83 -0.58
N ALA A 24 1.30 13.05 -1.21
CA ALA A 24 1.39 13.40 -2.61
C ALA A 24 0.74 12.29 -3.43
N GLN A 25 -0.46 12.55 -3.95
CA GLN A 25 -1.09 11.69 -4.93
C GLN A 25 -0.43 11.98 -6.27
N SER A 26 0.62 11.20 -6.57
CA SER A 26 1.28 11.22 -7.87
C SER A 26 0.23 10.98 -8.95
N MET A 27 0.05 11.96 -9.84
CA MET A 27 -0.68 11.77 -11.08
C MET A 27 0.07 10.70 -11.85
N GLU A 28 -0.53 9.51 -12.01
CA GLU A 28 0.06 8.44 -12.81
C GLU A 28 0.11 8.94 -14.27
N ASP A 29 1.31 9.35 -14.71
CA ASP A 29 1.61 9.49 -16.13
C ASP A 29 1.18 8.20 -16.84
N GLN A 30 0.31 8.34 -17.83
CA GLN A 30 -0.21 7.28 -18.70
C GLN A 30 0.88 6.73 -19.64
N THR A 31 2.07 6.48 -19.10
CA THR A 31 3.05 5.61 -19.74
C THR A 31 2.48 4.19 -19.75
N SER A 32 2.62 3.49 -20.87
CA SER A 32 2.21 2.09 -20.98
C SER A 32 2.87 1.29 -19.85
N LYS A 33 2.07 0.83 -18.88
CA LYS A 33 2.56 0.04 -17.74
C LYS A 33 3.19 -1.25 -18.25
N SER A 34 4.39 -1.56 -17.78
CA SER A 34 5.15 -2.75 -18.18
C SER A 34 4.63 -4.04 -17.54
N PHE A 35 3.73 -3.92 -16.55
CA PHE A 35 3.00 -5.02 -15.95
C PHE A 35 1.65 -4.56 -15.40
N SER A 36 0.71 -5.49 -15.30
CA SER A 36 -0.63 -5.32 -14.71
C SER A 36 -0.76 -6.18 -13.45
N VAL A 37 -1.54 -5.71 -12.48
CA VAL A 37 -1.73 -6.37 -11.18
C VAL A 37 -3.20 -6.53 -10.85
N GLY A 38 -3.63 -7.77 -10.66
CA GLY A 38 -4.91 -8.14 -10.06
C GLY A 38 -4.71 -8.58 -8.61
N LEU A 39 -5.54 -8.07 -7.71
CA LEU A 39 -5.54 -8.42 -6.29
C LEU A 39 -6.97 -8.68 -5.84
N TYR A 40 -7.23 -9.86 -5.28
CA TYR A 40 -8.55 -10.18 -4.74
C TYR A 40 -8.47 -11.19 -3.59
N GLN A 41 -9.40 -11.08 -2.66
CA GLN A 41 -9.54 -12.01 -1.53
C GLN A 41 -10.41 -13.19 -1.93
N THR A 42 -10.04 -14.40 -1.52
CA THR A 42 -10.93 -15.56 -1.62
C THR A 42 -12.05 -15.38 -0.61
N ALA A 43 -13.30 -15.47 -1.07
CA ALA A 43 -14.50 -15.22 -0.26
C ALA A 43 -14.46 -15.97 1.07
N ASN A 44 -14.77 -15.26 2.16
CA ASN A 44 -14.82 -15.80 3.53
C ASN A 44 -13.51 -16.44 4.03
N THR A 45 -12.35 -16.05 3.48
CA THR A 45 -11.05 -16.54 3.94
C THR A 45 -10.04 -15.41 4.05
N SER A 46 -8.99 -15.56 4.84
CA SER A 46 -7.85 -14.65 4.88
C SER A 46 -6.83 -14.91 3.76
N LYS A 47 -7.24 -15.56 2.67
CA LYS A 47 -6.38 -15.88 1.53
C LYS A 47 -6.51 -14.80 0.46
N LEU A 48 -5.38 -14.24 0.06
CA LEU A 48 -5.32 -13.18 -0.95
C LEU A 48 -4.60 -13.70 -2.19
N ASN A 49 -5.23 -13.55 -3.34
CA ASN A 49 -4.67 -13.92 -4.63
C ASN A 49 -4.04 -12.68 -5.27
N LEU A 50 -2.75 -12.78 -5.57
CA LEU A 50 -2.02 -11.79 -6.35
C LEU A 50 -1.72 -12.38 -7.72
N LEU A 51 -2.20 -11.70 -8.76
CA LEU A 51 -1.95 -12.05 -10.15
C LEU A 51 -1.19 -10.89 -10.79
N ILE A 52 -0.08 -11.20 -11.44
CA ILE A 52 0.74 -10.25 -12.16
C ILE A 52 0.93 -10.73 -13.58
N GLU A 53 0.65 -9.86 -14.54
CA GLU A 53 0.93 -10.09 -15.95
C GLU A 53 1.97 -9.08 -16.42
N LYS A 54 3.09 -9.57 -16.93
CA LYS A 54 4.22 -8.79 -17.40
C LYS A 54 4.12 -8.63 -18.92
N THR A 55 3.99 -7.38 -19.36
CA THR A 55 4.09 -7.02 -20.77
C THR A 55 5.55 -6.95 -21.20
N GLU A 56 6.45 -6.54 -20.29
CA GLU A 56 7.90 -6.60 -20.48
C GLU A 56 8.55 -7.66 -19.57
N LYS A 57 9.55 -8.40 -20.09
CA LYS A 57 10.29 -9.43 -19.34
C LYS A 57 11.27 -8.83 -18.32
N LYS A 58 10.75 -8.08 -17.34
CA LYS A 58 11.53 -7.46 -16.25
C LYS A 58 11.29 -8.20 -14.93
N SER A 59 12.30 -8.18 -14.07
CA SER A 59 12.14 -8.66 -12.70
C SER A 59 11.27 -7.68 -11.91
N LEU A 60 10.51 -8.22 -10.95
CA LEU A 60 9.65 -7.47 -10.06
C LEU A 60 10.01 -7.77 -8.62
N GLU A 61 9.84 -6.77 -7.77
CA GLU A 61 9.89 -6.90 -6.33
C GLU A 61 8.48 -6.65 -5.79
N ILE A 62 7.97 -7.60 -5.02
CA ILE A 62 6.65 -7.57 -4.39
C ILE A 62 6.87 -7.40 -2.90
N ILE A 63 6.31 -6.34 -2.32
CA ILE A 63 6.46 -6.03 -0.90
C ILE A 63 5.07 -5.88 -0.29
N LEU A 64 4.79 -6.64 0.76
CA LEU A 64 3.62 -6.45 1.61
C LEU A 64 4.03 -5.59 2.81
N ARG A 65 3.32 -4.48 3.02
CA ARG A 65 3.50 -3.60 4.18
C ARG A 65 2.24 -3.53 5.03
N ASN A 66 2.42 -3.38 6.34
CA ASN A 66 1.33 -3.06 7.25
C ASN A 66 1.06 -1.55 7.30
N LYS A 67 0.05 -1.12 8.07
CA LYS A 67 -0.32 0.29 8.26
C LYS A 67 0.81 1.20 8.78
N LYS A 68 1.82 0.64 9.45
CA LYS A 68 2.99 1.38 9.96
C LYS A 68 4.09 1.53 8.90
N GLY A 69 3.92 0.91 7.73
CA GLY A 69 4.93 0.87 6.66
C GLY A 69 5.99 -0.23 6.85
N GLU A 70 5.87 -1.06 7.89
CA GLU A 70 6.78 -2.16 8.15
C GLU A 70 6.61 -3.26 7.10
N ILE A 71 7.71 -3.86 6.65
CA ILE A 71 7.68 -4.97 5.68
C ILE A 71 7.25 -6.23 6.40
N VAL A 72 6.12 -6.79 5.99
CA VAL A 72 5.58 -8.06 6.49
C VAL A 72 6.06 -9.22 5.63
N SER A 73 6.15 -9.00 4.32
CA SER A 73 6.63 -9.99 3.36
C SER A 73 7.29 -9.30 2.18
N GLN A 74 8.27 -9.97 1.57
CA GLN A 74 9.02 -9.47 0.43
C GLN A 74 9.41 -10.65 -0.46
N GLU A 75 9.12 -10.53 -1.75
CA GLU A 75 9.42 -11.56 -2.74
C GLU A 75 9.96 -10.94 -4.03
N TYR A 76 10.86 -11.66 -4.69
CA TYR A 76 11.43 -11.28 -5.97
C TYR A 76 10.95 -12.25 -7.05
N VAL A 77 10.41 -11.70 -8.14
CA VAL A 77 9.96 -12.46 -9.29
C VAL A 77 10.88 -12.17 -10.47
N ASP A 78 11.57 -13.21 -10.94
CA ASP A 78 12.48 -13.12 -12.08
C ASP A 78 11.78 -12.70 -13.38
N GLN A 79 12.59 -12.41 -14.41
CA GLN A 79 12.11 -11.93 -15.71
C GLN A 79 11.13 -12.89 -16.42
N LYS A 80 11.17 -14.17 -16.06
CA LYS A 80 10.25 -15.21 -16.53
C LYS A 80 9.69 -15.96 -15.30
N PRO A 81 8.45 -16.47 -15.36
CA PRO A 81 7.46 -16.38 -16.45
C PRO A 81 6.84 -14.98 -16.61
N ASN A 82 6.12 -14.77 -17.74
CA ASN A 82 5.39 -13.52 -18.00
C ASN A 82 4.19 -13.35 -17.05
N THR A 83 3.62 -14.45 -16.56
CA THR A 83 2.52 -14.42 -15.60
C THR A 83 3.00 -15.00 -14.28
N TYR A 84 2.73 -14.30 -13.20
CA TYR A 84 3.05 -14.73 -11.85
C TYR A 84 1.77 -14.74 -11.02
N ARG A 85 1.50 -15.85 -10.33
CA ARG A 85 0.31 -16.04 -9.50
C ARG A 85 0.72 -16.67 -8.19
N VAL A 86 0.32 -16.03 -7.10
CA VAL A 86 0.59 -16.50 -5.74
C VAL A 86 -0.63 -16.28 -4.86
N ILE A 87 -0.79 -17.16 -3.88
CA ILE A 87 -1.80 -17.05 -2.85
C ILE A 87 -1.06 -16.80 -1.54
N PHE A 88 -1.32 -15.63 -0.94
CA PHE A 88 -0.84 -15.32 0.40
C PHE A 88 -1.86 -15.79 1.42
N ASP A 89 -1.41 -16.58 2.39
CA ASP A 89 -2.20 -16.89 3.58
C ASP A 89 -1.94 -15.82 4.65
N LEU A 90 -2.92 -14.95 4.87
CA LEU A 90 -2.84 -13.84 5.83
C LEU A 90 -3.55 -14.18 7.15
N SER A 91 -3.88 -15.44 7.41
CA SER A 91 -4.57 -15.87 8.63
C SER A 91 -3.80 -15.58 9.92
N ALA A 92 -2.47 -15.50 9.84
CA ALA A 92 -1.61 -15.16 10.97
C ALA A 92 -1.43 -13.64 11.18
N LEU A 93 -2.02 -12.79 10.33
CA LEU A 93 -1.92 -11.35 10.44
C LEU A 93 -3.15 -10.76 11.13
N GLU A 94 -2.94 -9.66 11.85
CA GLU A 94 -4.03 -8.90 12.46
C GLU A 94 -4.88 -8.19 11.41
N ASP A 95 -6.18 -8.06 11.68
CA ASP A 95 -7.10 -7.25 10.90
C ASP A 95 -6.59 -5.81 10.77
N GLY A 96 -6.69 -5.23 9.57
CA GLY A 96 -6.24 -3.86 9.34
C GLY A 96 -5.95 -3.52 7.90
N GLN A 97 -5.39 -2.32 7.69
CA GLN A 97 -4.98 -1.85 6.37
C GLN A 97 -3.58 -2.36 6.02
N TYR A 98 -3.46 -2.90 4.81
CA TYR A 98 -2.21 -3.39 4.24
C TYR A 98 -2.04 -2.86 2.83
N VAL A 99 -0.79 -2.89 2.37
CA VAL A 99 -0.39 -2.36 1.08
C VAL A 99 0.53 -3.35 0.38
N PHE A 100 0.16 -3.78 -0.82
CA PHE A 100 1.08 -4.41 -1.75
C PHE A 100 1.75 -3.34 -2.62
N GLU A 101 3.07 -3.31 -2.58
CA GLU A 101 3.91 -2.53 -3.49
C GLU A 101 4.60 -3.49 -4.46
N ILE A 102 4.25 -3.40 -5.74
CA ILE A 102 4.90 -4.16 -6.81
C ILE A 102 5.71 -3.17 -7.63
N LYS A 103 7.01 -3.37 -7.74
CA LYS A 103 7.89 -2.42 -8.45
C LYS A 103 8.94 -3.11 -9.31
N ASN A 104 9.36 -2.41 -10.35
CA ASN A 104 10.62 -2.65 -11.05
C ASN A 104 11.48 -1.38 -10.99
N LYS A 105 12.50 -1.29 -11.85
CA LYS A 105 13.39 -0.12 -11.93
C LYS A 105 12.73 1.14 -12.55
N LYS A 106 11.58 1.00 -13.22
CA LYS A 106 10.92 2.05 -14.01
C LYS A 106 9.62 2.53 -13.36
N GLU A 107 8.84 1.62 -12.78
CA GLU A 107 7.51 1.92 -12.25
C GLU A 107 7.19 1.12 -10.97
N LYS A 108 6.18 1.60 -10.25
CA LYS A 108 5.66 1.03 -9.01
C LYS A 108 4.14 1.08 -9.04
N ILE A 109 3.50 -0.05 -8.78
CA ILE A 109 2.06 -0.19 -8.60
C ILE A 109 1.78 -0.46 -7.13
N VAL A 110 0.85 0.31 -6.56
CA VAL A 110 0.43 0.20 -5.17
C VAL A 110 -1.01 -0.28 -5.12
N LYS A 111 -1.28 -1.34 -4.35
CA LYS A 111 -2.62 -1.87 -4.09
C LYS A 111 -2.88 -1.88 -2.59
N GLU A 112 -3.76 -0.99 -2.14
CA GLU A 112 -4.22 -0.95 -0.76
C GLU A 112 -5.42 -1.89 -0.58
N PHE A 113 -5.46 -2.61 0.54
CA PHE A 113 -6.59 -3.47 0.88
C PHE A 113 -6.79 -3.52 2.40
N ASN A 114 -7.99 -3.87 2.82
CA ASN A 114 -8.32 -4.09 4.22
C ASN A 114 -8.47 -5.59 4.48
N LEU A 115 -7.66 -6.12 5.38
CA LEU A 115 -7.80 -7.48 5.88
C LEU A 115 -8.81 -7.46 7.02
N SER A 116 -9.92 -8.17 6.82
CA SER A 116 -10.92 -8.43 7.86
C SER A 116 -11.18 -9.92 7.92
N THR A 117 -10.98 -10.51 9.10
CA THR A 117 -11.29 -11.92 9.38
C THR A 117 -12.78 -12.14 9.65
N LYS A 118 -13.55 -11.07 9.86
CA LYS A 118 -15.01 -11.14 9.98
C LYS A 118 -15.64 -11.41 8.62
N LYS A 119 -16.59 -12.36 8.59
CA LYS A 119 -17.38 -12.71 7.41
C LYS A 119 -17.96 -11.43 6.79
N GLN A 120 -17.48 -11.04 5.62
CA GLN A 120 -18.04 -9.89 4.90
C GLN A 120 -19.46 -10.29 4.48
N GLU A 121 -20.46 -9.56 4.96
CA GLU A 121 -21.82 -9.72 4.46
C GLU A 121 -21.84 -9.36 2.97
N PRO A 122 -22.56 -10.12 2.13
CA PRO A 122 -22.68 -9.79 0.71
C PRO A 122 -23.15 -8.34 0.57
N VAL A 123 -22.35 -7.52 -0.11
CA VAL A 123 -22.77 -6.17 -0.47
C VAL A 123 -23.84 -6.33 -1.55
N GLU A 124 -25.12 -6.28 -1.17
CA GLU A 124 -26.22 -6.20 -2.13
C GLU A 124 -26.07 -4.88 -2.89
N PHE A 125 -25.77 -4.98 -4.19
CA PHE A 125 -25.83 -3.83 -5.08
C PHE A 125 -27.26 -3.70 -5.59
N ASP A 126 -28.02 -2.74 -5.06
CA ASP A 126 -29.28 -2.31 -5.64
C ASP A 126 -29.01 -1.53 -6.94
N ARG A 127 -28.69 -2.26 -8.03
CA ARG A 127 -28.71 -1.68 -9.37
C ARG A 127 -30.12 -1.79 -9.93
N VAL A 128 -30.92 -0.75 -9.72
CA VAL A 128 -32.15 -0.55 -10.48
C VAL A 128 -31.78 0.03 -11.84
N ILE A 129 -31.87 -0.80 -12.89
CA ILE A 129 -31.82 -0.32 -14.27
C ILE A 129 -33.26 -0.14 -14.73
N SER A 130 -33.73 1.10 -14.75
CA SER A 130 -34.99 1.44 -15.42
C SER A 130 -34.72 1.65 -16.92
N MET A 131 -35.32 0.82 -17.76
CA MET A 131 -35.43 1.07 -19.20
C MET A 131 -36.70 1.89 -19.45
N ASN A 132 -36.56 3.01 -20.15
CA ASN A 132 -37.66 3.84 -20.66
C ASN A 132 -37.91 3.51 -22.13
#